data_AF-A0A538Q3N5-F1
#
_entry.id   AF-A0A538Q3N5-F1
#
_cell.length_a   1.000
_cell.length_b   1.000
_cell.length_c   1.000
_cell.angle_alpha   90.00
_cell.angle_beta   90.00
_cell.angle_gamma   90.00
#
_symmetry.space_group_name_H-M   'P 1'
#
loop_
_entity.id
_entity.type
_entity.pdbx_description
1 polymer ?
#
loop_
_entity_poly.entity_id
_entity_poly.type
_entity_poly.pdbx_seq_one_letter_code
_entity_poly.pdbx_strand_id
1 'polypeptide(L)'
;MRSGRAAWYAARMWRILASILASMALAGSPGCRGDVQQCEQACRNFGNLVEGKSAETEIAAAPADQRDALRKRKAGELDHHVDVCVSKCVSGNNREVVACMIAARTAEQALGCAK
;
A
#
# COMPACT_ATOMS: atom_id res chain seq x y z
N MET A 1 -37.35 -50.93 9.64
CA MET A 1 -35.93 -50.64 9.35
C MET A 1 -35.84 -49.77 8.08
N ARG A 2 -35.69 -48.43 8.22
CA ARG A 2 -35.67 -47.51 7.07
C ARG A 2 -34.86 -46.23 7.34
N SER A 3 -33.63 -46.35 7.85
CA SER A 3 -32.79 -45.18 8.18
C SER A 3 -31.31 -45.35 7.80
N GLY A 4 -31.02 -45.61 6.52
CA GLY A 4 -29.62 -45.76 6.06
C GLY A 4 -29.23 -44.98 4.80
N ARG A 5 -30.19 -44.45 4.04
CA ARG A 5 -29.91 -43.88 2.70
C ARG A 5 -29.71 -42.36 2.69
N ALA A 6 -30.20 -41.63 3.69
CA ALA A 6 -30.11 -40.15 3.72
C ALA A 6 -28.72 -39.63 4.12
N ALA A 7 -27.97 -40.38 4.94
CA ALA A 7 -26.67 -39.94 5.46
C ALA A 7 -25.56 -39.89 4.38
N TRP A 8 -25.63 -40.76 3.38
CA TRP A 8 -24.62 -40.85 2.32
C TRP A 8 -24.63 -39.66 1.36
N TYR A 9 -25.81 -39.09 1.07
CA TYR A 9 -25.94 -37.96 0.15
C TYR A 9 -25.43 -36.65 0.77
N ALA A 10 -25.69 -36.42 2.05
CA ALA A 10 -25.24 -35.22 2.76
C ALA A 10 -23.71 -35.13 2.84
N ALA A 11 -23.03 -36.26 3.09
CA ALA A 11 -21.57 -36.31 3.17
C ALA A 11 -20.88 -36.06 1.81
N ARG A 12 -21.48 -36.54 0.70
CA ARG A 12 -20.94 -36.36 -0.65
C ARG A 12 -21.20 -34.95 -1.20
N MET A 13 -22.36 -34.36 -0.91
CA MET A 13 -22.65 -32.97 -1.26
C MET A 13 -21.78 -31.96 -0.50
N TRP A 14 -21.50 -32.21 0.79
CA TRP A 14 -20.60 -31.36 1.58
C TRP A 14 -19.19 -31.29 1.00
N ARG A 15 -18.65 -32.43 0.53
CA ARG A 15 -17.32 -32.49 -0.09
C ARG A 15 -17.25 -31.69 -1.39
N ILE A 16 -18.28 -31.75 -2.23
CA ILE A 16 -18.33 -31.02 -3.50
C ILE A 16 -18.47 -29.50 -3.25
N LEU A 17 -19.33 -29.09 -2.31
CA LEU A 17 -19.46 -27.69 -1.91
C LEU A 17 -18.16 -27.12 -1.32
N ALA A 18 -17.47 -27.89 -0.48
CA ALA A 18 -16.17 -27.50 0.06
C ALA A 18 -15.10 -27.32 -1.03
N SER A 19 -15.10 -28.18 -2.07
CA SER A 19 -14.18 -28.05 -3.20
C SER A 19 -14.46 -26.80 -4.07
N ILE A 20 -15.73 -26.43 -4.25
CA ILE A 20 -16.09 -25.22 -5.03
C ILE A 20 -15.71 -23.94 -4.26
N LEU A 21 -15.97 -23.89 -2.95
CA LEU A 21 -15.55 -22.77 -2.09
C LEU A 21 -14.02 -22.64 -2.01
N ALA A 22 -13.28 -23.75 -1.96
CA ALA A 22 -11.82 -23.72 -1.99
C ALA A 22 -11.27 -23.21 -3.33
N SER A 23 -11.97 -23.44 -4.45
CA SER A 23 -11.53 -23.01 -5.78
C SER A 23 -11.68 -21.49 -5.99
N MET A 24 -12.64 -20.85 -5.31
CA MET A 24 -12.81 -19.39 -5.34
C MET A 24 -11.74 -18.64 -4.51
N ALA A 25 -11.06 -19.31 -3.57
CA ALA A 25 -10.02 -18.70 -2.75
C ALA A 25 -8.66 -18.53 -3.49
N LEU A 26 -8.48 -19.20 -4.63
CA LEU A 26 -7.25 -19.11 -5.45
C LEU A 26 -7.41 -18.17 -6.67
N ALA A 27 -8.56 -17.53 -6.83
CA ALA A 27 -8.82 -16.54 -7.88
C ALA A 27 -8.45 -15.11 -7.44
N GLY A 28 -7.24 -14.93 -6.91
CA GLY A 28 -6.57 -13.63 -6.79
C GLY A 28 -5.12 -13.84 -7.23
N SER A 29 -4.58 -13.24 -8.28
CA SER A 29 -5.02 -12.09 -9.07
C SER A 29 -4.38 -12.21 -10.45
N PRO A 30 -5.04 -11.78 -11.54
CA PRO A 30 -4.32 -11.62 -12.81
C PRO A 30 -3.18 -10.63 -12.57
N GLY A 31 -1.98 -10.92 -13.09
CA GLY A 31 -0.77 -10.13 -12.90
C GLY A 31 -0.83 -8.75 -13.55
N CYS A 32 -1.57 -7.83 -12.95
CA CYS A 32 -1.75 -6.46 -13.44
C CYS A 32 -1.08 -5.44 -12.51
N ARG A 33 0.24 -5.24 -12.69
CA ARG A 33 1.03 -4.14 -12.08
C ARG A 33 0.94 -4.02 -10.53
N GLY A 34 1.76 -3.15 -9.95
CA GLY A 34 1.73 -2.89 -8.50
C GLY A 34 0.37 -2.33 -8.05
N ASP A 35 -0.02 -2.61 -6.81
CA ASP A 35 -1.25 -2.09 -6.22
C ASP A 35 -1.15 -0.57 -6.04
N VAL A 36 -2.00 0.18 -6.76
CA VAL A 36 -1.99 1.65 -6.76
C VAL A 36 -2.19 2.23 -5.36
N GLN A 37 -3.07 1.62 -4.56
CA GLN A 37 -3.37 2.10 -3.21
C GLN A 37 -2.18 1.87 -2.27
N GLN A 38 -1.54 0.69 -2.35
CA GLN A 38 -0.33 0.43 -1.57
C GLN A 38 0.83 1.32 -2.02
N CYS A 39 0.97 1.56 -3.32
CA CYS A 39 1.95 2.50 -3.86
C CYS A 39 1.72 3.92 -3.37
N GLU A 40 0.48 4.42 -3.39
CA GLU A 40 0.15 5.76 -2.88
C GLU A 40 0.46 5.87 -1.39
N GLN A 41 0.07 4.87 -0.59
CA GLN A 41 0.37 4.83 0.83
C GLN A 41 1.89 4.84 1.09
N ALA A 42 2.66 4.02 0.37
CA ALA A 42 4.12 3.97 0.47
C ALA A 42 4.76 5.31 0.10
N CYS A 43 4.36 5.90 -1.02
CA CYS A 43 4.91 7.16 -1.53
C CYS A 43 4.59 8.33 -0.60
N ARG A 44 3.36 8.43 -0.09
CA ARG A 44 2.99 9.45 0.90
C ARG A 44 3.76 9.27 2.21
N ASN A 45 3.88 8.04 2.71
CA ASN A 45 4.65 7.79 3.94
C ASN A 45 6.13 8.18 3.77
N PHE A 46 6.74 7.78 2.67
CA PHE A 46 8.12 8.14 2.34
C PHE A 46 8.32 9.65 2.24
N GLY A 47 7.49 10.34 1.47
CA GLY A 47 7.58 11.80 1.32
C GLY A 47 7.38 12.54 2.65
N ASN A 48 6.40 12.13 3.46
CA ASN A 48 6.20 12.71 4.80
C ASN A 48 7.42 12.51 5.71
N LEU A 49 8.05 11.35 5.68
CA LEU A 49 9.21 11.06 6.54
C LEU A 49 10.47 11.78 6.06
N VAL A 50 10.75 11.73 4.75
CA VAL A 50 11.99 12.25 4.16
C VAL A 50 11.88 13.75 3.90
N GLU A 51 10.85 14.18 3.18
CA GLU A 51 10.68 15.58 2.79
C GLU A 51 10.12 16.39 3.95
N GLY A 52 9.20 15.84 4.75
CA GLY A 52 8.62 16.54 5.91
C GLY A 52 9.69 17.03 6.90
N LYS A 53 10.72 16.23 7.17
CA LYS A 53 11.85 16.63 8.04
C LYS A 53 12.61 17.84 7.47
N SER A 54 12.86 17.84 6.16
CA SER A 54 13.54 18.96 5.48
C SER A 54 12.64 20.20 5.36
N ALA A 55 11.37 20.01 5.04
CA ALA A 55 10.39 21.08 4.87
C ALA A 55 10.17 21.82 6.19
N GLU A 56 10.01 21.12 7.32
CA GLU A 56 9.88 21.75 8.63
C GLU A 56 11.12 22.56 9.02
N THR A 57 12.31 22.08 8.64
CA THR A 57 13.57 22.82 8.87
C THR A 57 13.58 24.13 8.06
N GLU A 58 13.19 24.09 6.78
CA GLU A 58 13.08 25.28 5.92
C GLU A 58 11.99 26.24 6.42
N ILE A 59 10.84 25.73 6.87
CA ILE A 59 9.73 26.51 7.41
C ILE A 59 10.14 27.19 8.71
N ALA A 60 10.87 26.51 9.59
CA ALA A 60 11.36 27.09 10.84
C ALA A 60 12.40 28.20 10.57
N ALA A 61 13.23 28.06 9.54
CA ALA A 61 14.22 29.06 9.15
C ALA A 61 13.61 30.28 8.44
N ALA A 62 12.42 30.16 7.86
CA ALA A 62 11.75 31.24 7.15
C ALA A 62 11.22 32.35 8.09
N PRO A 63 11.13 33.61 7.62
CA PRO A 63 10.43 34.70 8.30
C PRO A 63 8.99 34.32 8.66
N ALA A 64 8.51 34.76 9.83
CA ALA A 64 7.22 34.32 10.39
C ALA A 64 6.02 34.57 9.45
N ASP A 65 6.05 35.67 8.72
CA ASP A 65 5.05 36.08 7.71
C ASP A 65 5.07 35.21 6.45
N GLN A 66 6.16 34.49 6.18
CA GLN A 66 6.31 33.63 4.99
C GLN A 66 6.06 32.14 5.28
N ARG A 67 6.04 31.72 6.56
CA ARG A 67 5.94 30.32 6.95
C ARG A 67 4.67 29.64 6.44
N ASP A 68 3.53 30.31 6.49
CA ASP A 68 2.25 29.73 6.06
C ASP A 68 2.17 29.57 4.53
N ALA A 69 2.70 30.53 3.78
CA ALA A 69 2.82 30.41 2.33
C ALA A 69 3.78 29.25 1.97
N LEU A 70 4.88 29.11 2.73
CA LEU A 70 5.85 28.06 2.51
C LEU A 70 5.29 26.66 2.82
N ARG A 71 4.54 26.51 3.93
CA ARG A 71 3.82 25.26 4.25
C ARG A 71 2.91 24.81 3.12
N LYS A 72 2.09 25.74 2.60
CA LYS A 72 1.19 25.45 1.48
C LYS A 72 1.95 25.02 0.23
N ARG A 73 3.06 25.69 -0.07
CA ARG A 73 3.92 25.34 -1.21
C ARG A 73 4.53 23.94 -1.05
N LYS A 74 5.10 23.63 0.11
CA LYS A 74 5.70 22.32 0.40
C LYS A 74 4.67 21.18 0.36
N ALA A 75 3.46 21.42 0.84
CA ALA A 75 2.38 20.45 0.72
C ALA A 75 2.03 20.15 -0.76
N GLY A 76 1.96 21.18 -1.61
CA GLY A 76 1.72 20.99 -3.04
C GLY A 76 2.89 20.31 -3.79
N GLU A 77 4.14 20.59 -3.39
CA GLU A 77 5.32 19.90 -3.92
C GLU A 77 5.28 18.39 -3.59
N LEU A 78 4.89 18.04 -2.36
CA LEU A 78 4.75 16.66 -1.93
C LEU A 78 3.71 15.90 -2.76
N ASP A 79 2.52 16.47 -2.97
CA ASP A 79 1.47 15.81 -3.76
C ASP A 79 1.95 15.52 -5.19
N HIS A 80 2.66 16.47 -5.81
CA HIS A 80 3.24 16.26 -7.14
C HIS A 80 4.28 15.12 -7.15
N HIS A 81 5.15 15.05 -6.15
CA HIS A 81 6.13 13.97 -6.02
C HIS A 81 5.47 12.60 -5.77
N VAL A 82 4.37 12.55 -5.01
CA VAL A 82 3.61 11.33 -4.77
C VAL A 82 3.08 10.77 -6.09
N ASP A 83 2.50 11.59 -6.96
CA ASP A 83 1.98 11.12 -8.26
C ASP A 83 3.07 10.47 -9.12
N VAL A 84 4.25 11.11 -9.20
CA VAL A 84 5.40 10.56 -9.93
C VAL A 84 5.91 9.27 -9.28
N CYS A 85 5.95 9.21 -7.95
CA CYS A 85 6.35 8.05 -7.20
C CYS A 85 5.39 6.87 -7.42
N VAL A 86 4.08 7.09 -7.40
CA VAL A 86 3.05 6.06 -7.63
C VAL A 86 3.18 5.48 -9.03
N SER A 87 3.35 6.32 -10.05
CA SER A 87 3.56 5.87 -11.44
C SER A 87 4.76 4.92 -11.58
N LYS A 88 5.88 5.25 -10.92
CA LYS A 88 7.07 4.40 -10.88
C LYS A 88 6.85 3.12 -10.07
N CYS A 89 6.22 3.23 -8.91
CA CYS A 89 5.94 2.11 -8.02
C CYS A 89 5.06 1.04 -8.69
N VAL A 90 3.96 1.47 -9.30
CA VAL A 90 3.01 0.61 -10.02
C VAL A 90 3.71 -0.08 -11.20
N SER A 91 4.61 0.62 -11.88
CA SER A 91 5.39 0.08 -13.00
C SER A 91 6.49 -0.89 -12.56
N GLY A 92 7.12 -0.64 -11.41
CA GLY A 92 8.21 -1.45 -10.87
C GLY A 92 7.76 -2.75 -10.20
N ASN A 93 6.50 -2.84 -9.76
CA ASN A 93 5.90 -4.03 -9.14
C ASN A 93 6.74 -4.64 -7.99
N ASN A 94 7.48 -3.80 -7.25
CA ASN A 94 8.34 -4.24 -6.16
C ASN A 94 7.58 -4.19 -4.82
N ARG A 95 6.85 -5.27 -4.54
CA ARG A 95 5.99 -5.38 -3.34
C ARG A 95 6.77 -5.31 -2.03
N GLU A 96 8.02 -5.78 -2.01
CA GLU A 96 8.87 -5.76 -0.81
C GLU A 96 9.29 -4.33 -0.46
N VAL A 97 9.71 -3.55 -1.46
CA VAL A 97 10.03 -2.13 -1.29
C VAL A 97 8.80 -1.35 -0.82
N VAL A 98 7.63 -1.60 -1.42
CA VAL A 98 6.37 -0.97 -1.02
C VAL A 98 6.02 -1.29 0.44
N ALA A 99 6.09 -2.56 0.84
CA ALA A 99 5.83 -2.97 2.21
C ALA A 99 6.83 -2.33 3.20
N CYS A 100 8.11 -2.27 2.84
CA CYS A 100 9.14 -1.60 3.65
C CYS A 100 8.83 -0.11 3.82
N MET A 101 8.53 0.59 2.72
CA MET A 101 8.19 2.02 2.74
C MET A 101 6.95 2.32 3.57
N ILE A 102 5.93 1.44 3.57
CA ILE A 102 4.74 1.58 4.43
C ILE A 102 5.10 1.38 5.91
N ALA A 103 5.96 0.41 6.22
CA ALA A 103 6.35 0.08 7.59
C ALA A 103 7.34 1.07 8.21
N ALA A 104 8.06 1.83 7.38
CA ALA A 104 9.04 2.81 7.83
C ALA A 104 8.43 3.84 8.78
N ARG A 105 9.17 4.13 9.86
CA ARG A 105 8.78 5.11 10.91
C ARG A 105 9.70 6.32 10.97
N THR A 106 10.85 6.26 10.31
CA THR A 106 11.81 7.38 10.25
C THR A 106 12.27 7.63 8.82
N ALA A 107 12.80 8.82 8.57
CA ALA A 107 13.37 9.19 7.27
C ALA A 107 14.48 8.21 6.85
N GLU A 108 15.32 7.79 7.80
CA GLU A 108 16.45 6.90 7.56
C GLU A 108 15.99 5.49 7.19
N GLN A 109 14.93 4.99 7.84
CA GLN A 109 14.30 3.72 7.48
C GLN A 109 13.69 3.79 6.08
N ALA A 110 12.96 4.88 5.78
CA ALA A 110 12.34 5.09 4.47
C ALA A 110 13.39 5.15 3.34
N LEU A 111 14.48 5.89 3.54
CA LEU A 111 15.63 5.95 2.61
C LEU A 111 16.33 4.58 2.46
N GLY A 112 16.30 3.74 3.49
CA GLY A 112 16.80 2.37 3.43
C GLY A 112 15.97 1.45 2.55
N CYS A 113 14.65 1.68 2.47
CA CYS A 113 13.73 0.88 1.65
C CYS A 113 13.85 1.15 0.14
N ALA A 114 14.33 2.35 -0.25
CA ALA A 114 14.42 2.77 -1.65
C ALA A 114 15.76 2.41 -2.32
N LYS A 115 16.60 1.61 -1.66
CA LYS A 115 17.86 1.05 -2.18
C LYS A 115 17.64 -0.33 -2.76
#